data_AF-A0A2M7KAG5-F1
#
_entry.id   AF-A0A2M7KAG5-F1
#
_cell.length_a   1.000
_cell.length_b   1.000
_cell.length_c   1.000
_cell.angle_alpha   90.00
_cell.angle_beta   90.00
_cell.angle_gamma   90.00
#
_symmetry.space_group_name_H-M   'P 1'
#
loop_
_entity.id
_entity.type
_entity.pdbx_description
1 polymer ?
#
loop_
_entity_poly.entity_id
_entity_poly.type
_entity_poly.pdbx_seq_one_letter_code
_entity_poly.pdbx_strand_id
1 'polypeptide(L)'
;MIQSILKIRFKQIFRATKGIGLIRYIFLISLLGFIAFVLFKQTAVLPNSFVATGIYLTIILLIQINRTDKRFLKIHFNNFKLILLIEYLLLLIPLFICLIYYLHWTLVILVIALTLLIVNIDFKHRQKSLNTFIQRLIPSSSFEWKSGVRKTLFLIIAFWIIGLFTSFFIVSVPIVLFVLGLFPLSFYDKGEPIQMILSFEMGTNKFLFHKIKMQLALYTILSIPLIIAFLIFHL
;
A
#
# COMPACT_ATOMS: atom_id res chain seq x y z
N MET A 1 -3.95 8.85 -28.75
CA MET A 1 -4.19 9.34 -27.37
C MET A 1 -3.87 8.29 -26.31
N ILE A 2 -4.47 7.09 -26.37
CA ILE A 2 -4.18 5.96 -25.46
C ILE A 2 -2.69 5.57 -25.49
N GLN A 3 -2.10 5.46 -26.68
CA GLN A 3 -0.67 5.17 -26.86
C GLN A 3 0.25 6.17 -26.14
N SER A 4 -0.12 7.46 -26.13
CA SER A 4 0.65 8.52 -25.47
C SER A 4 0.66 8.34 -23.95
N ILE A 5 -0.47 7.93 -23.36
CA ILE A 5 -0.57 7.64 -21.92
C ILE A 5 0.25 6.40 -21.58
N LEU A 6 0.14 5.32 -22.36
CA LEU A 6 0.93 4.10 -22.15
C LEU A 6 2.44 4.40 -22.22
N LYS A 7 2.86 5.26 -23.15
CA LYS A 7 4.26 5.73 -23.23
C LYS A 7 4.69 6.52 -21.98
N ILE A 8 3.81 7.35 -21.42
CA ILE A 8 4.08 8.06 -20.17
C ILE A 8 4.21 7.06 -19.00
N ARG A 9 3.31 6.08 -18.91
CA ARG A 9 3.37 5.03 -17.88
C ARG A 9 4.65 4.22 -17.96
N PHE A 10 5.05 3.82 -19.16
CA PHE A 10 6.30 3.09 -19.36
C PHE A 10 7.52 3.92 -18.94
N LYS A 11 7.54 5.22 -19.27
CA LYS A 11 8.59 6.14 -18.79
C LYS A 11 8.58 6.29 -17.27
N GLN A 12 7.42 6.31 -16.62
CA GLN A 12 7.32 6.34 -15.16
C GLN A 12 7.89 5.07 -14.53
N ILE A 13 7.55 3.89 -15.06
CA ILE A 13 8.09 2.60 -14.59
C ILE A 13 9.61 2.58 -14.78
N PHE A 14 10.11 2.98 -15.96
CA PHE A 14 11.54 3.01 -16.23
C PHE A 14 12.31 3.97 -15.31
N ARG A 15 11.72 5.12 -14.98
CA ARG A 15 12.32 6.04 -14.01
C ARG A 15 12.32 5.45 -12.61
N ALA A 16 11.25 4.76 -12.22
CA ALA A 16 11.17 4.09 -10.93
C ALA A 16 12.20 2.95 -10.81
N THR A 17 12.36 2.10 -11.84
CA THR A 17 13.34 1.01 -11.83
C THR A 17 14.77 1.52 -11.75
N LYS A 18 15.10 2.62 -12.44
CA LYS A 18 16.41 3.27 -12.29
C LYS A 18 16.68 3.81 -10.89
N GLY A 19 15.66 4.29 -10.18
CA GLY A 19 15.81 4.85 -8.83
C GLY A 19 15.97 3.81 -7.72
N ILE A 20 15.59 2.54 -7.97
CA ILE A 20 15.56 1.48 -6.95
C ILE A 20 16.97 0.90 -6.68
N GLY A 21 17.88 0.95 -7.66
CA GLY A 21 19.22 0.36 -7.57
C GLY A 21 19.25 -1.11 -8.01
N LEU A 22 20.39 -1.57 -8.53
CA LEU A 22 20.52 -2.85 -9.24
C LEU A 22 20.19 -4.07 -8.37
N ILE A 23 20.68 -4.10 -7.12
CA ILE A 23 20.44 -5.21 -6.18
C ILE A 23 18.94 -5.35 -5.88
N ARG A 24 18.28 -4.24 -5.56
CA ARG A 24 16.83 -4.22 -5.26
C ARG A 24 15.99 -4.55 -6.49
N TYR A 25 16.46 -4.21 -7.69
CA TYR A 25 15.80 -4.58 -8.95
C TYR A 25 15.83 -6.10 -9.19
N ILE A 26 16.98 -6.75 -9.00
CA ILE A 26 17.11 -8.21 -9.11
C ILE A 26 16.20 -8.90 -8.10
N PHE A 27 16.21 -8.45 -6.84
CA PHE A 27 15.33 -8.97 -5.80
C PHE A 27 13.85 -8.84 -6.19
N LEU A 28 13.43 -7.69 -6.72
CA LEU A 28 12.06 -7.45 -7.13
C LEU A 28 11.63 -8.36 -8.29
N ILE A 29 12.49 -8.57 -9.29
CA ILE A 29 12.21 -9.53 -10.38
C ILE A 29 12.08 -10.95 -9.84
N SER A 30 12.99 -11.38 -8.96
CA SER A 30 12.93 -12.71 -8.34
C SER A 30 11.64 -12.91 -7.55
N LEU A 31 11.25 -11.91 -6.77
CA LEU A 31 10.00 -11.91 -6.01
C LEU A 31 8.77 -11.98 -6.93
N LEU A 32 8.74 -11.18 -8.00
CA LEU A 32 7.64 -11.25 -8.99
C LEU A 32 7.58 -12.61 -9.70
N GLY A 33 8.73 -13.20 -10.03
CA GLY A 33 8.80 -14.53 -10.62
C GLY A 33 8.27 -15.62 -9.67
N PHE A 34 8.65 -15.54 -8.39
CA PHE A 34 8.14 -16.45 -7.35
C PHE A 34 6.62 -16.31 -7.18
N ILE A 35 6.11 -15.08 -7.10
CA ILE A 35 4.66 -14.82 -7.03
C ILE A 35 3.95 -15.40 -8.25
N ALA A 36 4.48 -15.18 -9.46
CA ALA A 36 3.92 -15.73 -10.69
C ALA A 36 3.89 -17.28 -10.68
N PHE A 37 4.94 -17.93 -10.18
CA PHE A 37 4.99 -19.39 -10.05
C PHE A 37 3.94 -19.91 -9.05
N VAL A 38 3.81 -19.27 -7.89
CA VAL A 38 2.80 -19.62 -6.89
C VAL A 38 1.40 -19.45 -7.46
N LEU A 39 1.15 -18.35 -8.17
CA LEU A 39 -0.12 -18.11 -8.85
C LEU A 39 -0.42 -19.22 -9.86
N PHE A 40 0.55 -19.56 -10.72
CA PHE A 40 0.39 -20.61 -11.71
C PHE A 40 0.04 -21.97 -11.09
N LYS A 41 0.66 -22.32 -9.95
CA LYS A 41 0.34 -23.53 -9.19
C LYS A 41 -1.06 -23.46 -8.57
N GLN A 42 -1.43 -22.33 -7.97
CA GLN A 42 -2.74 -22.17 -7.33
C GLN A 42 -3.90 -22.14 -8.32
N THR A 43 -3.66 -21.67 -9.54
CA THR A 43 -4.70 -21.63 -10.59
C THR A 43 -4.99 -22.99 -11.22
N ALA A 44 -4.19 -24.03 -10.93
CA ALA A 44 -4.33 -25.35 -11.57
C ALA A 44 -5.51 -26.18 -11.06
N VAL A 45 -5.95 -25.95 -9.81
CA VAL A 45 -6.94 -26.79 -9.13
C VAL A 45 -8.10 -25.93 -8.62
N LEU A 46 -9.33 -26.40 -8.84
CA LEU A 46 -10.54 -25.84 -8.22
C LEU A 46 -10.64 -26.39 -6.78
N PRO A 47 -10.86 -25.55 -5.74
CA PRO A 47 -11.38 -24.18 -5.76
C PRO A 47 -10.33 -23.06 -5.72
N ASN A 48 -9.04 -23.38 -5.67
CA ASN A 48 -7.96 -22.39 -5.47
C ASN A 48 -7.88 -21.33 -6.58
N SER A 49 -8.29 -21.68 -7.81
CA SER A 49 -8.38 -20.72 -8.91
C SER A 49 -9.34 -19.56 -8.63
N PHE A 50 -10.50 -19.81 -7.99
CA PHE A 50 -11.43 -18.76 -7.57
C PHE A 50 -10.80 -17.82 -6.54
N VAL A 51 -10.05 -18.37 -5.58
CA VAL A 51 -9.36 -17.59 -4.55
C VAL A 51 -8.30 -16.69 -5.18
N ALA A 52 -7.47 -17.24 -6.07
CA ALA A 52 -6.45 -16.48 -6.79
C ALA A 52 -7.05 -15.36 -7.63
N THR A 53 -8.14 -15.64 -8.36
CA THR A 53 -8.88 -14.63 -9.13
C THR A 53 -9.47 -13.54 -8.24
N GLY A 54 -10.07 -13.92 -7.10
CA GLY A 54 -10.62 -12.99 -6.12
C GLY A 54 -9.55 -12.04 -5.57
N ILE A 55 -8.38 -12.57 -5.18
CA ILE A 55 -7.25 -11.77 -4.70
C ILE A 55 -6.83 -10.74 -5.75
N TYR A 56 -6.67 -11.13 -7.01
CA TYR A 56 -6.30 -10.20 -8.09
C TYR A 56 -7.33 -9.08 -8.28
N LEU A 57 -8.63 -9.42 -8.27
CA LEU A 57 -9.70 -8.45 -8.41
C LEU A 57 -9.74 -7.48 -7.22
N THR A 58 -9.49 -7.97 -6.00
CA THR A 58 -9.38 -7.09 -4.83
C THR A 58 -8.19 -6.14 -4.93
N ILE A 59 -7.04 -6.58 -5.44
CA ILE A 59 -5.89 -5.70 -5.72
C ILE A 59 -6.28 -4.60 -6.71
N ILE A 60 -6.96 -4.93 -7.80
CA ILE A 60 -7.39 -3.94 -8.80
C ILE A 60 -8.40 -2.96 -8.21
N LEU A 61 -9.32 -3.45 -7.39
CA LEU A 61 -10.28 -2.61 -6.69
C LEU A 61 -9.56 -1.65 -5.71
N LEU A 62 -8.57 -2.13 -4.96
CA LEU A 62 -7.74 -1.29 -4.09
C LEU A 62 -6.96 -0.23 -4.88
N ILE A 63 -6.39 -0.61 -6.02
CA ILE A 63 -5.72 0.33 -6.94
C ILE A 63 -6.73 1.38 -7.40
N GLN A 64 -7.93 0.98 -7.85
CA GLN A 64 -8.99 1.88 -8.29
C GLN A 64 -9.44 2.83 -7.17
N ILE A 65 -9.51 2.39 -5.92
CA ILE A 65 -9.89 3.24 -4.78
C ILE A 65 -8.80 4.28 -4.47
N ASN A 66 -7.54 3.85 -4.42
CA ASN A 66 -6.41 4.69 -4.00
C ASN A 66 -5.86 5.58 -5.13
N ARG A 67 -6.46 5.52 -6.31
CA ARG A 67 -5.96 6.18 -7.51
C ARG A 67 -6.12 7.70 -7.47
N THR A 68 -5.00 8.42 -7.33
CA THR A 68 -4.97 9.88 -7.19
C THR A 68 -5.07 10.66 -8.51
N ASP A 69 -4.73 10.04 -9.64
CA ASP A 69 -4.69 10.66 -10.96
C ASP A 69 -6.03 10.64 -11.71
N LYS A 70 -7.10 10.09 -11.12
CA LYS A 70 -8.45 10.06 -11.75
C LYS A 70 -8.93 11.45 -12.17
N ARG A 71 -8.66 12.48 -11.35
CA ARG A 71 -9.05 13.87 -11.67
C ARG A 71 -8.32 14.41 -12.89
N PHE A 72 -7.02 14.13 -13.00
CA PHE A 72 -6.23 14.49 -14.18
C PHE A 72 -6.79 13.80 -15.43
N LEU A 73 -7.06 12.49 -15.35
CA LEU A 73 -7.60 11.74 -16.47
C LEU A 73 -8.97 12.26 -16.93
N LYS A 74 -9.84 12.62 -15.98
CA LYS A 74 -11.19 13.13 -16.26
C LYS A 74 -11.19 14.51 -16.91
N ILE A 75 -10.20 15.36 -16.61
CA ILE A 75 -10.09 16.71 -17.18
C ILE A 75 -9.49 16.68 -18.59
N HIS A 76 -8.46 15.85 -18.79
CA HIS A 76 -7.68 15.88 -20.04
C HIS A 76 -8.15 14.88 -21.10
N PHE A 77 -9.00 13.90 -20.75
CA PHE A 77 -9.42 12.85 -21.68
C PHE A 77 -10.93 12.60 -21.65
N ASN A 78 -11.56 12.66 -22.82
CA ASN A 78 -12.99 12.36 -22.99
C ASN A 78 -13.33 10.90 -22.60
N ASN A 79 -12.48 9.94 -23.00
CA ASN A 79 -12.71 8.51 -22.79
C ASN A 79 -11.85 7.94 -21.64
N PHE A 80 -11.84 8.61 -20.49
CA PHE A 80 -11.00 8.20 -19.36
C PHE A 80 -11.30 6.78 -18.85
N LYS A 81 -12.57 6.33 -18.91
CA LYS A 81 -12.95 4.96 -18.50
C LYS A 81 -12.31 3.87 -19.36
N LEU A 82 -12.22 4.09 -20.67
CA LEU A 82 -11.59 3.16 -21.60
C LEU A 82 -10.09 3.05 -21.32
N ILE A 83 -9.43 4.18 -21.02
CA ILE A 83 -8.02 4.20 -20.61
C ILE A 83 -7.80 3.38 -19.32
N LEU A 84 -8.68 3.54 -18.31
CA LEU A 84 -8.61 2.75 -17.08
C LEU A 84 -8.81 1.26 -17.34
N LEU A 85 -9.77 0.90 -18.18
CA LEU A 85 -10.03 -0.50 -18.55
C LEU A 85 -8.80 -1.14 -19.20
N ILE A 86 -8.16 -0.47 -20.15
CA ILE A 86 -6.94 -0.97 -20.80
C ILE A 86 -5.82 -1.16 -19.79
N GLU A 87 -5.60 -0.19 -18.89
CA GLU A 87 -4.56 -0.31 -17.86
C GLU A 87 -4.81 -1.50 -16.92
N TYR A 88 -6.07 -1.74 -16.52
CA TYR A 88 -6.42 -2.87 -15.64
C TYR A 88 -6.35 -4.21 -16.35
N LEU A 89 -6.76 -4.29 -17.62
CA LEU A 89 -6.58 -5.49 -18.43
C LEU A 89 -5.10 -5.82 -18.64
N LEU A 90 -4.25 -4.80 -18.83
CA LEU A 90 -2.80 -4.99 -18.97
C LEU A 90 -2.16 -5.51 -17.67
N LEU A 91 -2.61 -5.04 -16.51
CA LEU A 91 -2.20 -5.55 -15.19
C LEU A 91 -2.67 -6.99 -14.95
N LEU A 92 -3.76 -7.42 -15.59
CA LEU A 92 -4.34 -8.76 -15.46
C LEU A 92 -3.74 -9.81 -16.41
N ILE A 93 -2.85 -9.42 -17.34
CA ILE A 93 -2.26 -10.34 -18.31
C ILE A 93 -1.69 -11.63 -17.66
N PRO A 94 -0.93 -11.57 -16.55
CA PRO A 94 -0.41 -12.79 -15.92
C PRO A 94 -1.51 -13.76 -15.46
N LEU A 95 -2.62 -13.23 -14.94
CA LEU A 95 -3.77 -14.02 -14.52
C LEU A 95 -4.47 -14.65 -15.73
N PHE A 96 -4.67 -13.88 -16.81
CA PHE A 96 -5.29 -14.39 -18.04
C PHE A 96 -4.48 -15.53 -18.65
N ILE A 97 -3.15 -15.42 -18.70
CA ILE A 97 -2.28 -16.49 -19.20
C ILE A 97 -2.50 -17.77 -18.41
N CYS A 98 -2.52 -17.69 -17.08
CA CYS A 98 -2.76 -18.86 -16.22
C CYS A 98 -4.15 -19.46 -16.46
N LEU A 99 -5.20 -18.63 -16.47
CA LEU A 99 -6.59 -19.10 -16.62
C LEU A 99 -6.86 -19.73 -18.00
N ILE A 100 -6.28 -19.17 -19.07
CA ILE A 100 -6.39 -19.70 -20.43
C ILE A 100 -5.62 -21.02 -20.54
N TYR A 101 -4.43 -21.11 -19.94
CA TYR A 101 -3.63 -22.35 -19.94
C TYR A 101 -4.38 -23.53 -19.29
N TYR A 102 -5.08 -23.28 -18.19
CA TYR A 102 -5.91 -24.29 -17.51
C TYR A 102 -7.36 -24.36 -18.05
N LEU A 103 -7.67 -23.69 -19.16
CA LEU A 103 -8.97 -23.72 -19.85
C LEU A 103 -10.18 -23.29 -18.98
N HIS A 104 -9.97 -22.44 -17.98
CA HIS A 104 -11.02 -21.91 -17.11
C HIS A 104 -11.76 -20.71 -17.71
N TRP A 105 -12.51 -20.92 -18.79
CA TRP A 105 -13.21 -19.86 -19.54
C TRP A 105 -14.25 -19.08 -18.71
N THR A 106 -14.92 -19.75 -17.78
CA THR A 106 -15.90 -19.11 -16.88
C THR A 106 -15.27 -18.02 -16.02
N LEU A 107 -14.06 -18.27 -15.49
CA LEU A 107 -13.30 -17.30 -14.70
C LEU A 107 -12.80 -16.13 -15.55
N VAL A 108 -12.40 -16.38 -16.80
CA VAL A 108 -11.97 -15.32 -17.73
C VAL A 108 -13.11 -14.33 -17.98
N ILE A 109 -14.31 -14.84 -18.27
CA ILE A 109 -15.50 -14.00 -18.48
C ILE A 109 -15.85 -13.23 -17.21
N LEU A 110 -15.79 -13.88 -16.05
CA LEU A 110 -16.05 -13.26 -14.75
C LEU A 110 -15.09 -12.10 -14.46
N VAL A 111 -13.79 -12.29 -14.71
CA VAL A 111 -12.76 -11.24 -14.53
C VAL A 111 -13.05 -10.04 -15.42
N ILE A 112 -13.36 -10.27 -16.70
CA ILE A 112 -13.68 -9.18 -17.63
C ILE A 112 -14.94 -8.42 -17.16
N ALA A 113 -16.00 -9.13 -16.79
CA ALA A 113 -17.23 -8.51 -16.29
C ALA A 113 -17.00 -7.68 -15.02
N LEU A 114 -16.25 -8.21 -14.05
CA LEU A 114 -15.95 -7.51 -12.80
C LEU A 114 -15.02 -6.31 -13.01
N THR A 115 -14.05 -6.38 -13.92
CA THR A 115 -13.19 -5.22 -14.23
C THR A 115 -13.99 -4.07 -14.86
N LEU A 116 -14.96 -4.37 -15.74
CA LEU A 116 -15.88 -3.37 -16.28
C LEU A 116 -16.70 -2.69 -15.19
N LEU A 117 -17.17 -3.45 -14.20
CA LEU A 117 -17.86 -2.90 -13.04
C LEU A 117 -16.92 -1.99 -12.22
N ILE A 118 -15.70 -2.45 -11.90
CA ILE A 118 -14.71 -1.70 -11.10
C ILE A 118 -14.38 -0.34 -11.74
N VAL A 119 -14.22 -0.27 -13.07
CA VAL A 119 -13.93 0.99 -13.79
C VAL A 119 -15.03 2.03 -13.59
N ASN A 120 -16.29 1.60 -13.44
CA ASN A 120 -17.42 2.49 -13.24
C ASN A 120 -17.59 2.96 -11.79
N ILE A 121 -16.83 2.39 -10.85
CA ILE A 121 -16.92 2.78 -9.44
C ILE A 121 -16.16 4.09 -9.20
N ASP A 122 -16.92 5.14 -8.90
CA ASP A 122 -16.42 6.45 -8.51
C ASP A 122 -16.50 6.63 -6.98
N PHE A 123 -15.52 6.10 -6.25
CA PHE A 123 -15.34 6.44 -4.84
C PHE A 123 -14.77 7.85 -4.70
N LYS A 124 -15.59 8.79 -4.24
CA LYS A 124 -15.12 10.11 -3.78
C LYS A 124 -14.48 9.96 -2.40
N HIS A 125 -13.16 9.80 -2.37
CA HIS A 125 -12.44 9.82 -1.09
C HIS A 125 -12.46 11.25 -0.53
N ARG A 126 -13.43 11.56 0.33
CA ARG A 126 -13.35 12.77 1.18
C ARG A 126 -12.26 12.50 2.20
N GLN A 127 -11.15 13.21 2.10
CA GLN A 127 -10.17 13.25 3.18
C GLN A 127 -10.82 13.94 4.39
N LYS A 128 -11.48 13.17 5.25
CA LYS A 128 -11.93 13.67 6.53
C LYS A 128 -10.69 13.94 7.38
N SER A 129 -10.46 15.21 7.66
CA SER A 129 -9.49 15.62 8.66
C SER A 129 -10.03 15.26 10.03
N LEU A 130 -9.64 14.10 10.56
CA LEU A 130 -9.90 13.83 11.96
C LEU A 130 -8.90 14.65 12.78
N ASN A 131 -9.34 15.72 13.44
CA ASN A 131 -8.52 16.45 14.43
C ASN A 131 -8.71 15.77 15.79
N THR A 132 -8.04 14.64 15.98
CA THR A 132 -8.20 13.79 17.16
C THR A 132 -7.23 14.19 18.27
N PHE A 133 -7.59 13.90 19.52
CA PHE A 133 -6.73 14.15 20.69
C PHE A 133 -5.33 13.52 20.54
N ILE A 134 -5.26 12.32 19.95
CA ILE A 134 -4.01 11.61 19.66
C ILE A 134 -3.04 12.45 18.81
N GLN A 135 -3.55 13.24 17.85
CA GLN A 135 -2.70 14.09 17.00
C GLN A 135 -2.12 15.30 17.75
N ARG A 136 -2.79 15.75 18.83
CA ARG A 136 -2.30 16.86 19.66
C ARG A 136 -1.15 16.41 20.56
N LEU A 137 -1.14 15.14 20.99
CA LEU A 137 -0.07 14.55 21.80
C LEU A 137 1.24 14.40 21.03
N ILE A 138 1.19 14.23 19.71
CA ILE A 138 2.40 14.12 18.88
C ILE A 138 3.11 15.50 18.85
N PRO A 139 4.45 15.57 19.02
CA PRO A 139 5.20 16.81 18.91
C PRO A 139 5.03 17.48 17.53
N SER A 140 4.97 18.81 17.49
CA SER A 140 4.90 19.56 16.23
C SER A 140 6.13 19.37 15.35
N SER A 141 7.29 19.07 15.94
CA SER A 141 8.52 18.71 15.23
C SER A 141 8.42 17.41 14.44
N SER A 142 7.47 16.52 14.76
CA SER A 142 7.24 15.24 14.06
C SER A 142 5.98 15.32 13.23
N PHE A 143 5.98 16.23 12.26
CA PHE A 143 4.84 16.50 11.39
C PHE A 143 4.52 15.32 10.46
N GLU A 144 5.52 14.50 10.10
CA GLU A 144 5.36 13.29 9.29
C GLU A 144 4.45 12.30 10.02
N TRP A 145 4.68 12.12 11.31
CA TRP A 145 3.81 11.33 12.19
C TRP A 145 2.41 11.90 12.28
N LYS A 146 2.26 13.22 12.45
CA LYS A 146 0.91 13.84 12.48
C LYS A 146 0.15 13.60 11.19
N SER A 147 0.81 13.82 10.04
CA SER A 147 0.23 13.63 8.70
C SER A 147 -0.11 12.16 8.42
N GLY A 148 0.80 11.26 8.80
CA GLY A 148 0.66 9.82 8.63
C GLY A 148 -0.45 9.24 9.48
N VAL A 149 -0.43 9.53 10.79
CA VAL A 149 -1.47 9.12 11.74
C VAL A 149 -2.82 9.66 11.30
N ARG A 150 -2.94 10.91 10.85
CA ARG A 150 -4.23 11.44 10.36
C ARG A 150 -4.86 10.62 9.23
N LYS A 151 -4.06 9.97 8.38
CA LYS A 151 -4.55 9.12 7.27
C LYS A 151 -4.80 7.68 7.68
N THR A 152 -3.99 7.16 8.61
CA THR A 152 -3.94 5.73 8.95
C THR A 152 -4.44 5.41 10.36
N LEU A 153 -4.93 6.41 11.10
CA LEU A 153 -5.32 6.29 12.51
C LEU A 153 -6.26 5.11 12.76
N PHE A 154 -7.28 4.95 11.92
CA PHE A 154 -8.25 3.87 12.07
C PHE A 154 -7.60 2.49 11.94
N LEU A 155 -6.68 2.32 11.00
CA LEU A 155 -5.93 1.08 10.83
C LEU A 155 -4.98 0.83 11.99
N ILE A 156 -4.25 1.87 12.43
CA ILE A 156 -3.35 1.77 13.59
C ILE A 156 -4.13 1.33 14.83
N ILE A 157 -5.27 1.95 15.12
CA ILE A 157 -6.12 1.59 16.26
C ILE A 157 -6.68 0.16 16.10
N ALA A 158 -7.17 -0.21 14.91
CA ALA A 158 -7.70 -1.55 14.68
C ALA A 158 -6.64 -2.64 14.95
N PHE A 159 -5.43 -2.50 14.40
CA PHE A 159 -4.34 -3.45 14.65
C PHE A 159 -3.88 -3.44 16.11
N TRP A 160 -3.85 -2.28 16.75
CA TRP A 160 -3.46 -2.17 18.16
C TRP A 160 -4.48 -2.88 19.08
N ILE A 161 -5.77 -2.72 18.81
CA ILE A 161 -6.85 -3.43 19.53
C ILE A 161 -6.76 -4.95 19.30
N ILE A 162 -6.54 -5.37 18.04
CA ILE A 162 -6.34 -6.79 17.72
C ILE A 162 -5.19 -7.35 18.56
N GLY A 163 -4.02 -6.69 18.55
CA GLY A 163 -2.87 -7.14 19.32
C GLY A 163 -3.09 -7.23 20.82
N LEU A 164 -3.92 -6.34 21.40
CA LEU A 164 -4.30 -6.45 22.80
C LEU A 164 -5.19 -7.67 23.07
N PHE A 165 -6.22 -7.89 22.25
CA PHE A 165 -7.14 -9.01 22.46
C PHE A 165 -6.51 -10.39 22.19
N THR A 166 -5.55 -10.46 21.28
CA THR A 166 -4.86 -11.71 20.93
C THR A 166 -3.53 -11.89 21.66
N SER A 167 -3.26 -11.06 22.67
CA SER A 167 -2.02 -11.09 23.45
C SER A 167 -1.78 -12.40 24.23
N PHE A 168 -2.81 -13.23 24.40
CA PHE A 168 -2.70 -14.60 24.92
C PHE A 168 -1.95 -15.57 24.01
N PHE A 169 -1.66 -15.19 22.76
CA PHE A 169 -0.89 -16.01 21.84
C PHE A 169 0.52 -15.46 21.67
N ILE A 170 1.52 -16.31 21.92
CA ILE A 170 2.96 -15.98 21.87
C ILE A 170 3.34 -15.26 20.56
N VAL A 171 2.80 -15.73 19.44
CA VAL A 171 3.16 -15.25 18.10
C VAL A 171 2.43 -13.94 17.73
N SER A 172 1.32 -13.62 18.40
CA SER A 172 0.43 -12.56 17.95
C SER A 172 1.02 -11.16 18.09
N VAL A 173 1.58 -10.84 19.27
CA VAL A 173 2.12 -9.50 19.56
C VAL A 173 3.31 -9.15 18.65
N PRO A 174 4.30 -10.05 18.42
CA PRO A 174 5.36 -9.79 17.46
C PRO A 174 4.86 -9.49 16.03
N ILE A 175 3.86 -10.25 15.55
CA ILE A 175 3.28 -10.01 14.21
C ILE A 175 2.61 -8.64 14.16
N VAL A 176 1.81 -8.29 15.17
CA VAL A 176 1.12 -7.00 15.21
C VAL A 176 2.11 -5.85 15.30
N LEU A 177 3.17 -5.97 16.11
CA LEU A 177 4.24 -4.97 16.18
C LEU A 177 4.94 -4.80 14.85
N PHE A 178 5.24 -5.90 14.16
CA PHE A 178 5.85 -5.86 12.83
C PHE A 178 4.96 -5.10 11.84
N VAL A 179 3.67 -5.43 11.77
CA VAL A 179 2.70 -4.74 10.90
C VAL A 179 2.57 -3.26 11.28
N LEU A 180 2.49 -2.95 12.58
CA LEU A 180 2.45 -1.57 13.07
C LEU A 180 3.72 -0.79 12.71
N GLY A 181 4.88 -1.44 12.65
CA GLY A 181 6.16 -0.83 12.25
C GLY A 181 6.22 -0.44 10.77
N LEU A 182 5.43 -1.09 9.91
CA LEU A 182 5.38 -0.77 8.48
C LEU A 182 4.66 0.57 8.21
N PHE A 183 3.70 0.98 9.05
CA PHE A 183 2.96 2.22 8.82
C PHE A 183 3.85 3.47 8.94
N PRO A 184 4.62 3.67 10.03
CA PRO A 184 5.50 4.83 10.16
C PRO A 184 6.53 4.97 9.03
N LEU A 185 6.99 3.87 8.44
CA LEU A 185 7.92 3.93 7.30
C LEU A 185 7.31 4.67 6.11
N SER A 186 6.02 4.45 5.85
CA SER A 186 5.30 5.13 4.76
C SER A 186 5.12 6.64 4.97
N PHE A 187 5.34 7.13 6.19
CA PHE A 187 5.19 8.56 6.50
C PHE A 187 6.34 9.39 5.93
N TYR A 188 7.49 8.77 5.69
CA TYR A 188 8.72 9.39 5.20
C TYR A 188 8.96 9.20 3.69
N ASP A 189 8.01 8.60 2.96
CA ASP A 189 8.15 8.34 1.52
C ASP A 189 8.28 9.63 0.69
N LYS A 190 7.80 10.76 1.20
CA LYS A 190 7.84 12.05 0.50
C LYS A 190 8.97 12.91 1.04
N GLY A 191 9.80 13.39 0.13
CA GLY A 191 10.79 14.42 0.44
C GLY A 191 10.10 15.69 0.94
N GLU A 192 10.80 16.39 1.83
CA GLU A 192 10.27 17.57 2.50
C GLU A 192 10.48 18.83 1.68
N PRO A 193 9.55 19.80 1.77
CA PRO A 193 9.78 21.11 1.15
C PRO A 193 10.93 21.82 1.86
N ILE A 194 11.76 22.51 1.08
CA ILE A 194 12.95 23.23 1.58
C ILE A 194 12.61 24.21 2.70
N GLN A 195 11.45 24.88 2.61
CA GLN A 195 10.96 25.81 3.63
C GLN A 195 10.85 25.16 5.01
N MET A 196 10.48 23.88 5.06
CA MET A 196 10.35 23.13 6.30
C MET A 196 11.71 22.72 6.86
N ILE A 197 12.65 22.35 6.00
CA ILE A 197 14.02 22.05 6.43
C ILE A 197 14.67 23.30 7.04
N LEU A 198 14.48 24.46 6.39
CA LEU A 198 14.99 25.73 6.87
C LEU A 198 14.38 26.14 8.21
N SER A 199 13.09 25.84 8.46
CA SER A 199 12.44 26.22 9.72
C SER A 199 12.96 25.49 10.95
N PHE A 200 13.67 24.37 10.78
CA PHE A 200 14.32 23.68 11.90
C PHE A 200 15.64 24.32 12.32
N GLU A 201 16.27 25.14 11.46
CA GLU A 201 17.56 25.80 11.73
C GLU A 201 18.68 24.85 12.18
N MET A 202 18.55 23.55 11.87
CA MET A 202 19.50 22.51 12.25
C MET A 202 20.45 22.20 11.09
N GLY A 203 21.71 21.90 11.41
CA GLY A 203 22.62 21.30 10.45
C GLY A 203 22.14 19.92 9.98
N THR A 204 22.48 19.53 8.75
CA THR A 204 21.99 18.32 8.06
C THR A 204 22.06 17.05 8.92
N ASN A 205 23.21 16.78 9.55
CA ASN A 205 23.39 15.57 10.36
C ASN A 205 22.51 15.60 11.61
N LYS A 206 22.44 16.75 12.31
CA LYS A 206 21.62 16.92 13.50
C LYS A 206 20.14 16.73 13.18
N PHE A 207 19.71 17.23 12.02
CA PHE A 207 18.34 17.06 11.53
C PHE A 207 17.98 15.59 11.27
N LEU A 208 18.86 14.85 10.58
CA LEU A 208 18.66 13.42 10.31
C LEU A 208 18.61 12.60 11.60
N PHE A 209 19.54 12.83 12.53
CA PHE A 209 19.53 12.15 13.82
C PHE A 209 18.30 12.51 14.66
N HIS A 210 17.86 13.77 14.62
CA HIS A 210 16.62 14.19 15.29
C HIS A 210 15.43 13.38 14.79
N LYS A 211 15.29 13.18 13.48
CA LYS A 211 14.21 12.37 12.92
C LYS A 211 14.27 10.92 13.32
N ILE A 212 15.44 10.29 13.22
CA ILE A 212 15.61 8.88 13.61
C ILE A 212 15.25 8.73 15.09
N LYS A 213 15.71 9.64 15.95
CA LYS A 213 15.38 9.64 17.37
C LYS A 213 13.87 9.78 17.60
N MET A 214 13.21 10.73 16.94
CA MET A 214 11.77 10.95 17.08
C MET A 214 10.95 9.76 16.58
N GLN A 215 11.35 9.16 15.46
CA GLN A 215 10.76 7.94 14.92
C GLN A 215 10.82 6.80 15.93
N LEU A 216 12.00 6.54 16.48
CA LEU A 216 12.20 5.50 17.47
C LEU A 216 11.40 5.78 18.75
N ALA A 217 11.42 7.01 19.25
CA ALA A 217 10.70 7.39 20.46
C ALA A 217 9.18 7.17 20.31
N LEU A 218 8.58 7.67 19.22
CA LEU A 218 7.14 7.55 18.98
C LEU A 218 6.71 6.09 18.74
N TYR A 219 7.50 5.31 18.00
CA TYR A 219 7.22 3.88 17.81
C TYR A 219 7.39 3.07 19.10
N THR A 220 8.33 3.45 19.96
CA THR A 220 8.50 2.82 21.28
C THR A 220 7.29 3.10 22.16
N ILE A 221 6.80 4.35 22.21
CA ILE A 221 5.58 4.70 22.95
C ILE A 221 4.36 3.91 22.45
N LEU A 222 4.25 3.70 21.13
CA LEU A 222 3.17 2.90 20.55
C LEU A 222 3.24 1.41 20.93
N SER A 223 4.46 0.86 21.05
CA SER A 223 4.70 -0.57 21.28
C SER A 223 4.70 -0.98 22.76
N ILE A 224 5.11 -0.09 23.68
CA ILE A 224 5.17 -0.38 25.13
C ILE A 224 3.88 -1.02 25.67
N PRO A 225 2.67 -0.50 25.42
CA PRO A 225 1.45 -1.11 25.98
C PRO A 225 1.20 -2.53 25.50
N LEU A 226 1.56 -2.85 24.24
CA LEU A 226 1.42 -4.20 23.70
C LEU A 226 2.43 -5.17 24.32
N ILE A 227 3.66 -4.69 24.56
CA ILE A 227 4.70 -5.49 25.24
C ILE A 227 4.30 -5.74 26.69
N ILE A 228 3.76 -4.74 27.39
CA ILE A 228 3.26 -4.91 28.76
C ILE A 228 2.11 -5.91 28.79
N ALA A 229 1.15 -5.82 27.88
CA ALA A 229 0.05 -6.79 27.79
C ALA A 229 0.56 -8.21 27.54
N PHE A 230 1.52 -8.38 26.63
CA PHE A 230 2.17 -9.67 26.38
C PHE A 230 2.84 -10.24 27.63
N LEU A 231 3.59 -9.41 28.36
CA LEU A 231 4.26 -9.81 29.60
C LEU A 231 3.25 -10.26 30.66
N ILE A 232 2.12 -9.55 30.83
CA ILE A 232 1.10 -9.90 31.83
C ILE A 232 0.48 -11.29 31.58
N PHE A 233 0.33 -11.71 30.31
CA PHE A 233 -0.29 -13.00 30.01
C PHE A 233 0.70 -14.17 29.94
N HIS A 234 2.01 -13.91 29.92
CA HIS A 234 3.05 -14.93 29.69
C HIS A 234 4.17 -14.97 30.73
N LEU A 235 4.14 -14.09 31.73
CA LEU A 235 4.87 -14.23 33.01
C LEU A 235 3.97 -14.93 34.04
#